data_AF-A0A968KDT1-F1
#
_entry.id   AF-A0A968KDT1-F1
#
_cell.length_a   1.000
_cell.length_b   1.000
_cell.length_c   1.000
_cell.angle_alpha   90.00
_cell.angle_beta   90.00
_cell.angle_gamma   90.00
#
_symmetry.space_group_name_H-M   'P 1'
#
loop_
_entity.id
_entity.type
_entity.pdbx_description
1 polymer ?
#
loop_
_entity_poly.entity_id
_entity_poly.type
_entity_poly.pdbx_seq_one_letter_code
_entity_poly.pdbx_strand_id
1 'polypeptide(L)'
;MQPLVRPFQDHAPPDVRHVAEAATVLEIREPELFRHAYRWRYERDLDERLLNEAFGDYLLRQRVPQWVRDYCRRVLNLAAVGQLDPRDFGVERPTMHRPRSSERQFASLATFAALVVYLLFFA
;
A
#
# COMPACT_ATOMS: atom_id res chain seq x y z
N MET A 1 -14.78 19.72 -8.80
CA MET A 1 -13.68 18.79 -8.49
C MET A 1 -13.45 17.95 -9.73
N GLN A 2 -12.32 18.14 -10.43
CA GLN A 2 -11.97 17.28 -11.57
C GLN A 2 -11.59 15.90 -11.03
N PRO A 3 -12.14 14.79 -11.55
CA PRO A 3 -11.59 13.48 -11.25
C PRO A 3 -10.15 13.50 -11.78
N LEU A 4 -9.19 13.17 -10.92
CA LEU A 4 -7.80 12.97 -11.32
C LEU A 4 -7.77 11.67 -12.15
N VAL A 5 -8.16 11.76 -13.42
CA VAL A 5 -8.09 10.66 -14.37
C VAL A 5 -6.61 10.30 -14.49
N ARG A 6 -6.19 9.22 -13.83
CA ARG A 6 -4.81 8.72 -13.93
C ARG A 6 -4.70 7.98 -15.26
N PRO A 7 -3.92 8.50 -16.24
CA PRO A 7 -3.91 7.99 -17.62
C PRO A 7 -3.42 6.53 -17.79
N PHE A 8 -2.98 5.88 -16.71
CA PHE A 8 -2.52 4.49 -16.70
C PHE A 8 -3.58 3.50 -16.18
N GLN A 9 -4.77 3.96 -15.76
CA GLN A 9 -5.78 3.10 -15.14
C GLN A 9 -6.79 2.47 -16.11
N ASP A 10 -6.96 3.01 -17.32
CA ASP A 10 -8.01 2.54 -18.24
C ASP A 10 -7.78 1.11 -18.75
N HIS A 11 -6.52 0.64 -18.73
CA HIS A 11 -6.15 -0.73 -19.10
C HIS A 11 -5.84 -1.64 -17.91
N ALA A 12 -5.95 -1.13 -16.68
CA ALA A 12 -5.67 -1.92 -15.49
C ALA A 12 -6.85 -2.87 -15.18
N PRO A 13 -6.59 -4.08 -14.65
CA PRO A 13 -7.64 -4.97 -14.17
C PRO A 13 -8.55 -4.26 -13.16
N PRO A 14 -9.86 -4.57 -13.14
CA PRO A 14 -10.82 -3.90 -12.25
C PRO A 14 -10.38 -3.90 -10.78
N ASP A 15 -9.83 -5.03 -10.31
CA ASP A 15 -9.37 -5.16 -8.93
C ASP A 15 -8.22 -4.18 -8.59
N VAL A 16 -7.31 -3.91 -9.53
CA VAL A 16 -6.21 -2.94 -9.33
C VAL A 16 -6.76 -1.51 -9.25
N ARG A 17 -7.75 -1.20 -10.10
CA ARG A 17 -8.43 0.10 -10.06
C ARG A 17 -9.13 0.31 -8.72
N HIS A 18 -9.81 -0.72 -8.21
CA HIS A 18 -10.47 -0.67 -6.91
C HIS A 18 -9.50 -0.41 -5.75
N VAL A 19 -8.27 -0.92 -5.79
CA VAL A 19 -7.24 -0.62 -4.78
C VAL A 19 -6.92 0.87 -4.76
N ALA A 20 -6.61 1.44 -5.93
CA ALA A 20 -6.26 2.86 -6.03
C ALA A 20 -7.43 3.79 -5.71
N GLU A 21 -8.65 3.42 -6.11
CA GLU A 21 -9.87 4.17 -5.82
C GLU A 21 -10.21 4.13 -4.32
N ALA A 22 -10.19 2.94 -3.71
CA ALA A 22 -10.44 2.80 -2.28
C ALA A 22 -9.38 3.53 -1.44
N ALA A 23 -8.11 3.49 -1.83
CA ALA A 23 -7.04 4.25 -1.18
C ALA A 23 -7.28 5.76 -1.28
N THR A 24 -7.74 6.23 -2.45
CA THR A 24 -8.07 7.65 -2.68
C THR A 24 -9.23 8.10 -1.81
N VAL A 25 -10.31 7.30 -1.78
CA VAL A 25 -11.53 7.59 -1.01
C VAL A 25 -11.27 7.58 0.50
N LEU A 26 -10.40 6.68 0.99
CA LEU A 26 -9.97 6.65 2.38
C LEU A 26 -8.85 7.64 2.71
N GLU A 27 -8.33 8.37 1.71
CA GLU A 27 -7.20 9.30 1.83
C GLU A 27 -5.91 8.65 2.39
N ILE A 28 -5.69 7.38 2.10
CA ILE A 28 -4.50 6.61 2.52
C ILE A 28 -3.65 6.16 1.33
N ARG A 29 -2.44 5.68 1.62
CA ARG A 29 -1.57 5.07 0.61
C ARG A 29 -1.97 3.61 0.37
N GLU A 30 -1.73 3.09 -0.83
CA GLU A 30 -2.03 1.69 -1.18
C GLU A 30 -1.37 0.65 -0.24
N PRO A 31 -0.10 0.80 0.20
CA PRO A 31 0.48 -0.13 1.20
C PRO A 31 -0.24 -0.11 2.55
N GLU A 32 -0.74 1.06 2.98
CA GLU A 32 -1.50 1.17 4.22
C GLU A 32 -2.88 0.52 4.06
N LEU A 33 -3.51 0.66 2.89
CA LEU A 33 -4.75 -0.05 2.58
C LEU A 33 -4.58 -1.56 2.72
N PHE A 34 -3.42 -2.12 2.36
CA PHE A 34 -3.11 -3.53 2.58
C PHE A 34 -3.01 -3.86 4.08
N ARG A 35 -2.41 -3.01 4.91
CA ARG A 35 -2.39 -3.23 6.36
C ARG A 35 -3.80 -3.19 6.95
N HIS A 36 -4.61 -2.20 6.57
CA HIS A 36 -5.99 -2.07 7.05
C HIS A 36 -6.86 -3.25 6.62
N ALA A 37 -6.77 -3.67 5.36
CA ALA A 37 -7.54 -4.81 4.86
C ALA A 37 -7.15 -6.12 5.54
N TYR A 38 -5.86 -6.32 5.84
CA TYR A 38 -5.39 -7.49 6.57
C TYR A 38 -5.89 -7.47 8.02
N ARG A 39 -5.78 -6.33 8.72
CA ARG A 39 -6.27 -6.16 10.09
C ARG A 39 -7.78 -6.34 10.18
N TRP A 40 -8.54 -5.82 9.21
CA TRP A 40 -9.98 -5.99 9.12
C TRP A 40 -10.37 -7.47 8.95
N ARG A 41 -9.62 -8.23 8.14
CA ARG A 41 -9.94 -9.64 7.86
C ARG A 41 -9.51 -10.60 8.95
N TYR A 42 -8.35 -10.36 9.56
CA TYR A 42 -7.68 -11.32 10.45
C TYR A 42 -7.52 -10.83 11.89
N GLU A 43 -7.98 -9.62 12.20
CA GLU A 43 -7.86 -8.99 13.54
C GLU A 43 -6.41 -8.92 14.06
N ARG A 44 -5.45 -8.85 13.13
CA ARG A 44 -4.01 -8.87 13.40
C ARG A 44 -3.27 -7.88 12.51
N ASP A 45 -2.15 -7.36 13.01
CA ASP A 45 -1.28 -6.51 12.20
C ASP A 45 -0.53 -7.33 11.14
N LEU A 46 -0.40 -6.73 9.96
CA LEU A 46 0.36 -7.28 8.85
C LEU A 46 1.85 -6.98 9.05
N ASP A 47 2.66 -8.04 9.18
CA ASP A 47 4.11 -7.91 9.29
C ASP A 47 4.73 -7.38 7.98
N GLU A 48 5.91 -6.76 8.11
CA GLU A 48 6.57 -6.08 6.99
C GLU A 48 6.97 -7.03 5.85
N ARG A 49 7.33 -8.28 6.18
CA ARG A 49 7.77 -9.26 5.18
C ARG A 49 6.58 -9.69 4.33
N LEU A 50 5.46 -10.01 4.97
CA LEU A 50 4.23 -10.41 4.28
C LEU A 50 3.61 -9.24 3.50
N LEU A 51 3.70 -8.00 4.02
CA LEU A 51 3.30 -6.82 3.25
C LEU A 51 4.14 -6.68 1.98
N ASN A 52 5.47 -6.74 2.08
CA ASN A 52 6.34 -6.59 0.92
C ASN A 52 6.11 -7.68 -0.12
N GLU A 53 5.85 -8.91 0.32
CA GLU A 53 5.52 -10.03 -0.57
C GLU A 53 4.19 -9.79 -1.29
N ALA A 54 3.12 -9.49 -0.55
CA ALA A 54 1.79 -9.29 -1.12
C ALA A 54 1.71 -8.03 -2.00
N PHE A 55 2.30 -6.92 -1.54
CA PHE A 55 2.31 -5.65 -2.26
C PHE A 55 3.25 -5.72 -3.48
N GLY A 56 4.37 -6.43 -3.38
CA GLY A 56 5.25 -6.70 -4.51
C GLY A 56 4.57 -7.52 -5.60
N ASP A 57 3.81 -8.56 -5.25
CA ASP A 57 3.03 -9.35 -6.21
C ASP A 57 1.93 -8.51 -6.88
N TYR A 58 1.28 -7.63 -6.11
CA TYR A 58 0.32 -6.67 -6.63
C TYR A 58 0.95 -5.71 -7.64
N LEU A 59 2.09 -5.09 -7.32
CA LEU A 59 2.76 -4.13 -8.20
C LEU A 59 3.28 -4.79 -9.49
N LEU A 60 3.89 -5.97 -9.38
CA LEU A 60 4.56 -6.62 -10.50
C LEU A 60 3.62 -7.45 -11.37
N ARG A 61 2.65 -8.12 -10.74
CA ARG A 61 1.78 -9.10 -11.42
C ARG A 61 0.32 -8.65 -11.49
N GLN A 62 -0.01 -7.46 -10.98
CA GLN A 62 -1.38 -6.94 -10.92
C GLN A 62 -2.35 -7.89 -10.20
N ARG A 63 -1.83 -8.73 -9.29
CA ARG A 63 -2.61 -9.69 -8.51
C ARG A 63 -2.94 -9.10 -7.16
N VAL A 64 -4.19 -8.69 -7.01
CA VAL A 64 -4.71 -8.21 -5.72
C VAL A 64 -5.06 -9.41 -4.85
N PRO A 65 -4.56 -9.53 -3.61
CA PRO A 65 -4.96 -10.58 -2.68
C PRO A 65 -6.46 -10.54 -2.37
N GLN A 66 -7.07 -11.70 -2.10
CA GLN A 66 -8.52 -11.79 -1.89
C GLN A 66 -9.02 -10.87 -0.75
N TRP A 67 -8.30 -10.84 0.37
CA TRP A 67 -8.64 -10.01 1.52
C TRP A 67 -8.58 -8.50 1.21
N VAL A 68 -7.71 -8.07 0.29
CA VAL A 68 -7.68 -6.69 -0.22
C VAL A 68 -8.90 -6.43 -1.11
N ARG A 69 -9.23 -7.36 -2.02
CA ARG A 69 -10.39 -7.20 -2.92
C ARG A 69 -11.68 -7.03 -2.15
N ASP A 70 -11.91 -7.90 -1.16
CA ASP A 70 -13.12 -7.89 -0.35
C ASP A 70 -13.23 -6.58 0.44
N TYR A 71 -12.10 -6.10 0.98
CA TYR A 71 -12.02 -4.83 1.66
C TYR A 71 -12.32 -3.64 0.73
N CYS A 72 -11.67 -3.57 -0.44
CA CYS A 72 -11.92 -2.51 -1.43
C CYS A 72 -13.39 -2.47 -1.86
N ARG A 73 -14.00 -3.63 -2.14
CA ARG A 73 -15.43 -3.70 -2.48
C ARG A 73 -16.30 -3.13 -1.38
N ARG A 74 -16.02 -3.46 -0.12
CA ARG A 74 -16.77 -2.91 1.02
C ARG A 74 -16.63 -1.39 1.13
N VAL A 75 -15.41 -0.87 1.01
CA VAL A 75 -15.13 0.58 1.06
C VAL A 75 -15.88 1.30 -0.06
N LEU A 76 -15.73 0.84 -1.30
CA LEU A 76 -16.34 1.49 -2.46
C LEU A 76 -17.87 1.40 -2.44
N ASN A 77 -18.44 0.29 -1.96
CA ASN A 77 -19.88 0.18 -1.79
C ASN A 77 -20.42 1.19 -0.78
N LEU A 78 -19.74 1.36 0.37
CA LEU A 78 -20.15 2.37 1.37
C LEU A 78 -19.94 3.81 0.87
N ALA A 79 -18.87 4.04 0.11
CA ALA A 79 -18.61 5.34 -0.51
C ALA A 79 -19.68 5.70 -1.53
N ALA A 80 -20.11 4.75 -2.37
CA ALA A 80 -21.13 4.95 -3.38
C ALA A 80 -22.50 5.33 -2.79
N VAL A 81 -22.83 4.84 -1.59
CA VAL A 81 -24.08 5.20 -0.88
C VAL A 81 -23.90 6.38 0.10
N GLY A 82 -22.72 7.01 0.14
CA GLY A 82 -22.44 8.14 1.02
C GLY A 82 -22.38 7.80 2.51
N GLN A 83 -22.22 6.53 2.87
CA GLN A 83 -22.17 6.04 4.27
C GLN A 83 -20.76 5.65 4.70
N LEU A 84 -19.74 6.08 3.96
CA LEU A 84 -18.37 5.79 4.34
C LEU A 84 -17.95 6.65 5.54
N ASP A 85 -17.80 6.02 6.70
CA ASP A 85 -17.00 6.56 7.80
C ASP A 85 -15.61 5.89 7.79
N PRO A 86 -14.51 6.62 7.51
CA PRO A 86 -13.16 6.08 7.58
C PRO A 86 -12.81 5.43 8.93
N ARG A 87 -13.45 5.87 10.02
CA ARG A 87 -13.24 5.32 11.36
C ARG A 87 -13.67 3.87 11.48
N ASP A 88 -14.71 3.46 10.75
CA ASP A 88 -15.18 2.06 10.70
C ASP A 88 -14.14 1.12 10.09
N PHE A 89 -13.18 1.70 9.37
CA PHE A 89 -12.08 0.99 8.71
C PHE A 89 -10.76 1.08 9.48
N GLY A 90 -10.79 1.62 10.71
CA GLY A 90 -9.60 1.86 11.52
C GLY A 90 -8.70 2.96 10.95
N VAL A 91 -9.23 3.79 10.05
CA VAL A 91 -8.55 4.97 9.52
C VAL A 91 -8.97 6.15 10.40
N GLU A 92 -8.14 6.48 11.39
CA GLU A 92 -8.20 7.81 11.99
C GLU A 92 -7.87 8.81 10.88
N ARG A 93 -8.78 9.76 10.57
CA ARG A 93 -8.60 10.75 9.48
C ARG A 93 -7.13 11.17 9.38
N PRO A 94 -6.43 10.85 8.26
CA PRO A 94 -5.00 11.03 8.24
C PRO A 94 -4.65 12.52 8.16
N THR A 95 -3.97 13.03 9.19
CA THR A 95 -2.91 14.01 8.94
C THR A 95 -1.90 13.28 8.05
N MET A 96 -1.70 13.75 6.83
CA MET A 96 -0.72 13.27 5.85
C MET A 96 0.57 12.82 6.58
N HIS A 97 0.68 11.53 6.91
CA HIS A 97 1.76 11.04 7.75
C HIS A 97 3.00 10.87 6.85
N ARG A 98 4.01 11.67 7.17
CA ARG A 98 5.37 11.65 6.61
C ARG A 98 5.86 10.20 6.48
N PRO A 99 6.58 9.83 5.39
CA PRO A 99 6.96 8.44 5.15
C PRO A 99 7.60 7.84 6.40
N ARG A 100 7.00 6.76 6.93
CA ARG A 100 7.73 5.81 7.77
C ARG A 100 8.57 4.95 6.84
N SER A 101 9.53 5.59 6.18
CA SER A 101 10.50 4.92 5.31
C SER A 101 11.38 4.02 6.18
N SER A 102 11.54 2.80 5.69
CA SER A 102 12.47 1.78 6.12
C SER A 102 13.94 2.20 5.94
N GLU A 103 14.35 3.34 6.51
CA GLU A 103 15.75 3.82 6.47
C GLU A 103 16.74 2.81 7.07
N ARG A 104 16.27 1.85 7.88
CA ARG A 104 17.11 0.86 8.53
C ARG A 104 17.51 -0.33 7.64
N GLN A 105 16.94 -0.49 6.44
CA GLN A 105 17.25 -1.66 5.58
C GLN A 105 18.14 -1.34 4.37
N PHE A 106 18.25 -0.08 3.94
CA PHE A 106 19.15 0.31 2.85
C PHE A 106 20.57 0.68 3.33
N ALA A 107 20.72 1.02 4.61
CA ALA A 107 22.02 1.40 5.17
C ALA A 107 23.04 0.24 5.15
N SER A 108 22.60 -1.01 5.31
CA SER A 108 23.49 -2.19 5.32
C SER A 108 24.11 -2.46 3.94
N LEU A 109 23.37 -2.26 2.85
CA LEU A 109 23.86 -2.52 1.49
C LEU A 109 24.85 -1.45 1.01
N ALA A 110 24.58 -0.17 1.31
CA ALA A 110 25.47 0.93 0.96
C ALA A 110 26.80 0.88 1.73
N THR A 111 26.75 0.52 3.01
CA THR A 111 27.96 0.37 3.85
C THR A 111 28.83 -0.78 3.36
N PHE A 112 28.22 -1.91 2.98
CA PHE A 112 28.95 -3.05 2.42
C PHE A 112 29.60 -2.72 1.07
N ALA A 113 28.88 -2.05 0.17
CA ALA A 113 29.44 -1.62 -1.11
C ALA A 113 30.61 -0.65 -0.94
N ALA A 114 30.51 0.32 -0.03
CA ALA A 114 31.60 1.26 0.27
C ALA A 114 32.84 0.54 0.85
N LEU A 115 32.64 -0.46 1.71
CA LEU A 115 33.72 -1.24 2.30
C LEU A 115 34.43 -2.12 1.26
N VAL A 116 33.68 -2.73 0.32
CA VAL A 116 34.26 -3.47 -0.81
C VAL A 116 35.09 -2.55 -1.71
N VAL A 117 34.56 -1.36 -2.05
CA VAL A 117 35.31 -0.38 -2.86
C VAL A 117 36.57 0.09 -2.13
N TYR A 118 36.49 0.37 -0.83
CA TYR A 118 37.66 0.74 -0.03
C TYR A 118 38.74 -0.35 -0.04
N LEU A 119 38.35 -1.61 0.21
CA LEU A 119 39.29 -2.73 0.18
C LEU A 119 39.91 -2.97 -1.21
N LEU A 120 39.20 -2.69 -2.30
CA LEU A 120 39.75 -2.84 -3.66
C LEU A 120 40.75 -1.73 -4.04
N PHE A 121 40.67 -0.56 -3.41
CA PHE A 121 41.51 0.59 -3.74
C PHE A 121 42.66 0.83 -2.74
N PHE A 122 42.54 0.34 -1.51
CA PHE A 122 43.51 0.59 -0.42
C PHE A 122 44.15 -0.68 0.18
N ALA A 123 43.92 -1.86 -0.41
CA ALA A 123 44.70 -3.07 -0.17
C ALA A 123 45.62 -3.36 -1.37
#